data_AF-A0A2V7WH83-F1
#
_entry.id   AF-A0A2V7WH83-F1
#
_cell.length_a   1.000
_cell.length_b   1.000
_cell.length_c   1.000
_cell.angle_alpha   90.00
_cell.angle_beta   90.00
_cell.angle_gamma   90.00
#
_symmetry.space_group_name_H-M   'P 1'
#
loop_
_entity.id
_entity.type
_entity.pdbx_description
1 polymer ?
#
loop_
_entity_poly.entity_id
_entity_poly.type
_entity_poly.pdbx_seq_one_letter_code
_entity_poly.pdbx_strand_id
1 'polypeptide(L)'
;MQIFVNTNYDFVKWRFAAVAFSLIWILVGAGLFLKNGINWGIDFAGGASIVLKFRDAVPMDRLRADLKDATIQQYGKASDRAVLIRLPQQGKESDLAGQVVAKLNHDLNPDSATGKLDLNFQGRDRLTDLLVMSDPDRRGTGPDAHAYYAKVAEAVINKRSELGLFTNMQQVTSVPGVTTGIARVIQEKTFPGAFNVLNQETVGPQVGRELQQKAIWAVILSTLAMGIYLWLRFRSPMFGVAAVVCIIHDVLVSL
;
A
#
# COMPACT_ATOMS: atom_id res chain seq x y z
N MET A 1 -28.70 17.76 -26.51
CA MET A 1 -28.02 18.55 -27.56
C MET A 1 -27.13 17.62 -28.35
N GLN A 2 -27.36 17.48 -29.66
CA GLN A 2 -26.46 16.72 -30.54
C GLN A 2 -25.25 17.63 -30.86
N ILE A 3 -24.08 17.32 -30.29
CA ILE A 3 -22.88 18.18 -30.35
C ILE A 3 -22.15 18.06 -31.71
N PHE A 4 -22.54 17.10 -32.55
CA PHE A 4 -21.93 16.88 -33.86
C PHE A 4 -23.01 16.75 -34.94
N VAL A 5 -23.29 17.87 -35.63
CA VAL A 5 -24.11 17.92 -36.84
C VAL A 5 -23.22 18.46 -37.96
N ASN A 6 -23.09 17.73 -39.08
CA ASN A 6 -22.23 18.06 -40.23
C ASN A 6 -20.73 18.22 -39.91
N THR A 7 -20.08 17.13 -39.50
CA THR A 7 -18.67 17.09 -39.10
C THR A 7 -17.72 17.07 -40.31
N ASN A 8 -17.32 18.23 -40.83
CA ASN A 8 -16.27 18.37 -41.85
C ASN A 8 -15.01 19.00 -41.25
N TYR A 9 -14.29 18.25 -40.42
CA TYR A 9 -13.00 18.66 -39.85
C TYR A 9 -11.87 17.84 -40.46
N ASP A 10 -10.98 18.52 -41.19
CA ASP A 10 -9.76 17.90 -41.71
C ASP A 10 -8.66 17.92 -40.64
N PHE A 11 -8.62 16.87 -39.83
CA PHE A 11 -7.54 16.61 -38.87
C PHE A 11 -6.27 16.07 -39.55
N VAL A 12 -6.40 15.53 -40.77
CA VAL A 12 -5.29 14.89 -41.49
C VAL A 12 -4.25 15.93 -41.92
N LYS A 13 -4.67 17.17 -42.20
CA LYS A 13 -3.75 18.28 -42.53
C LYS A 13 -2.69 18.55 -41.45
N TRP A 14 -2.99 18.26 -40.17
CA TRP A 14 -2.08 18.52 -39.05
C TRP A 14 -1.19 17.34 -38.67
N ARG A 15 -1.30 16.20 -39.37
CA ARG A 15 -0.62 14.96 -38.99
C ARG A 15 0.88 15.10 -38.74
N PHE A 16 1.58 15.87 -39.59
CA PHE A 16 3.04 16.03 -39.46
C PHE A 16 3.41 16.94 -38.28
N ALA A 17 2.61 17.97 -38.01
CA ALA A 17 2.82 18.82 -36.83
C ALA A 17 2.57 18.03 -35.53
N ALA A 18 1.54 17.19 -35.49
CA ALA A 18 1.25 16.32 -34.35
C ALA A 18 2.36 15.29 -34.12
N VAL A 19 2.87 14.65 -35.17
CA VAL A 19 4.00 13.70 -35.10
C VAL A 19 5.29 14.39 -34.64
N ALA A 20 5.58 15.59 -35.14
CA ALA A 20 6.76 16.34 -34.69
C ALA A 20 6.66 16.69 -33.21
N PHE A 21 5.49 17.14 -32.76
CA PHE A 21 5.24 17.45 -31.34
C PHE A 21 5.39 16.21 -30.45
N SER A 22 4.81 15.07 -30.83
CA SER A 22 4.90 13.84 -30.04
C SER A 22 6.34 13.30 -30.00
N LEU A 23 7.09 13.37 -31.10
CA LEU A 23 8.51 12.99 -31.11
C LEU A 23 9.36 13.87 -30.18
N ILE A 24 9.11 15.17 -30.14
CA ILE A 24 9.78 16.07 -29.18
C ILE A 24 9.45 15.62 -27.75
N TRP A 25 8.19 15.28 -27.47
CA TRP A 25 7.77 14.82 -26.15
C TRP A 25 8.44 13.51 -25.74
N ILE A 26 8.52 12.54 -26.66
CA ILE A 26 9.25 11.27 -26.46
C ILE A 26 10.73 11.55 -26.17
N LEU A 27 11.39 12.44 -26.91
CA LEU A 27 12.80 12.76 -26.68
C LEU A 27 13.03 13.40 -25.31
N VAL A 28 12.13 14.28 -24.86
CA VAL A 28 12.18 14.86 -23.51
C VAL A 28 12.01 13.78 -22.44
N GLY A 29 10.99 12.92 -22.60
CA GLY A 29 10.75 11.78 -21.71
C GLY A 29 11.94 10.84 -21.63
N ALA A 30 12.50 10.44 -22.78
CA ALA A 30 13.67 9.58 -22.89
C ALA A 30 14.91 10.22 -22.22
N GLY A 31 15.11 11.53 -22.37
CA GLY A 31 16.19 12.25 -21.70
C GLY A 31 16.06 12.23 -20.17
N LEU A 32 14.84 12.42 -19.64
CA LEU A 32 14.56 12.31 -18.21
C LEU A 32 14.73 10.89 -17.70
N PHE A 33 14.28 9.90 -18.49
CA PHE A 33 14.38 8.49 -18.17
C PHE A 33 15.84 8.01 -18.08
N LEU A 34 16.68 8.40 -19.04
CA LEU A 34 18.11 8.06 -19.02
C LEU A 34 18.85 8.68 -17.81
N LYS A 35 18.41 9.85 -17.34
CA LYS A 35 19.00 10.53 -16.19
C LYS A 35 18.58 9.91 -14.85
N ASN A 36 17.30 9.57 -14.71
CA ASN A 36 16.72 9.13 -13.44
C ASN A 36 16.73 7.59 -13.28
N GLY A 37 16.95 6.86 -14.36
CA GLY A 37 16.89 5.40 -14.39
C GLY A 37 15.47 4.86 -14.20
N ILE A 38 15.35 3.53 -14.17
CA ILE A 38 14.08 2.84 -13.91
C ILE A 38 13.87 2.77 -12.40
N ASN A 39 12.79 3.39 -11.91
CA ASN A 39 12.37 3.24 -10.53
C ASN A 39 11.61 1.92 -10.35
N TRP A 40 12.33 0.86 -9.99
CA TRP A 40 11.75 -0.46 -9.79
C TRP A 40 10.82 -0.48 -8.57
N GLY A 41 9.64 -1.07 -8.75
CA GLY A 41 8.74 -1.37 -7.63
C GLY A 41 9.36 -2.40 -6.68
N ILE A 42 8.86 -2.47 -5.45
CA ILE A 42 9.31 -3.43 -4.41
C ILE A 42 9.20 -4.87 -4.92
N ASP A 43 8.17 -5.18 -5.72
CA ASP A 43 7.96 -6.52 -6.28
C ASP A 43 9.13 -6.99 -7.17
N PHE A 44 9.92 -6.06 -7.71
CA PHE A 44 11.05 -6.34 -8.60
C PHE A 44 12.41 -6.02 -7.98
N ALA A 45 12.50 -4.95 -7.18
CA ALA A 45 13.72 -4.57 -6.49
C ALA A 45 13.97 -5.38 -5.21
N GLY A 46 12.91 -5.96 -4.64
CA GLY A 46 12.88 -6.41 -3.25
C GLY A 46 12.73 -5.24 -2.27
N GLY A 47 12.36 -5.55 -1.03
CA GLY A 47 12.15 -4.57 0.04
C GLY A 47 10.85 -4.82 0.80
N ALA A 48 10.40 -3.78 1.50
CA ALA A 48 9.21 -3.83 2.34
C ALA A 48 8.19 -2.75 1.96
N SER A 49 6.92 -3.13 1.88
CA SER A 49 5.79 -2.23 1.69
C SER A 49 4.93 -2.26 2.96
N ILE A 50 4.61 -1.08 3.48
CA ILE A 50 3.75 -0.94 4.65
C ILE A 50 2.68 0.10 4.34
N VAL A 51 1.43 -0.25 4.57
CA VAL A 51 0.30 0.69 4.53
C VAL A 51 -0.10 1.02 5.96
N LEU A 52 0.11 2.28 6.35
CA LEU A 52 -0.28 2.79 7.66
C LEU A 52 -1.47 3.72 7.53
N LYS A 53 -2.47 3.57 8.40
CA LYS A 53 -3.58 4.51 8.55
C LYS A 53 -3.41 5.30 9.83
N PHE A 54 -3.43 6.62 9.75
CA PHE A 54 -3.23 7.50 10.89
C PHE A 54 -4.55 8.00 11.46
N ARG A 55 -4.61 8.09 12.79
CA ARG A 55 -5.74 8.65 13.53
C ARG A 55 -5.84 10.15 13.28
N ASP A 56 -4.73 10.85 13.44
CA ASP A 56 -4.61 12.30 13.33
C ASP A 56 -3.94 12.70 12.00
N ALA A 57 -3.61 13.98 11.83
CA ALA A 57 -2.90 14.45 10.64
C ALA A 57 -1.58 13.68 10.44
N VAL A 58 -1.33 13.24 9.21
CA VAL A 58 -0.15 12.43 8.88
C VAL A 58 1.11 13.28 9.10
N PRO A 59 2.05 12.86 9.98
CA PRO A 59 3.26 13.62 10.27
C PRO A 59 4.33 13.40 9.18
N MET A 60 4.04 13.83 7.95
CA MET A 60 4.88 13.59 6.76
C MET A 60 6.33 14.05 6.95
N ASP A 61 6.55 15.15 7.65
CA ASP A 61 7.89 15.69 7.88
C ASP A 61 8.72 14.78 8.79
N ARG A 62 8.10 14.22 9.84
CA ARG A 62 8.76 13.25 10.73
C ARG A 62 9.03 11.93 10.01
N LEU A 63 8.03 11.42 9.28
CA LEU A 63 8.19 10.18 8.52
C LEU A 63 9.35 10.27 7.51
N ARG A 64 9.50 11.40 6.82
CA ARG A 64 10.63 11.63 5.90
C ARG A 64 11.97 11.84 6.61
N ALA A 65 11.97 12.44 7.80
CA ALA A 65 13.18 12.62 8.59
C ALA A 65 13.70 11.27 9.15
N ASP A 66 12.79 10.41 9.62
CA ASP A 66 13.10 9.13 10.25
C ASP A 66 13.38 8.02 9.21
N LEU A 67 12.78 8.11 8.02
CA LEU A 67 12.89 7.13 6.94
C LEU A 67 13.45 7.77 5.66
N LYS A 68 14.73 8.17 5.68
CA LYS A 68 15.38 8.91 4.59
C LYS A 68 15.36 8.19 3.24
N ASP A 69 15.47 6.87 3.25
CA ASP A 69 15.52 6.05 2.03
C ASP A 69 14.13 5.51 1.63
N ALA A 70 13.07 5.83 2.38
CA ALA A 70 11.73 5.36 2.09
C ALA A 70 11.01 6.26 1.09
N THR A 71 10.32 5.63 0.14
CA THR A 71 9.35 6.33 -0.70
C THR A 71 8.00 6.34 -0.01
N ILE A 72 7.54 7.53 0.39
CA ILE A 72 6.29 7.72 1.12
C ILE A 72 5.26 8.34 0.18
N GLN A 73 4.13 7.67 0.00
CA GLN A 73 3.04 8.09 -0.89
C GLN A 73 1.70 8.03 -0.17
N GLN A 74 0.78 8.93 -0.51
CA GLN A 74 -0.59 8.84 -0.01
C GLN A 74 -1.25 7.55 -0.54
N TYR A 75 -1.95 6.85 0.33
CA TYR A 75 -2.72 5.66 -0.01
C TYR A 75 -4.21 5.97 0.04
N GLY A 76 -4.92 5.79 -1.07
CA GLY A 76 -6.34 6.13 -1.15
C GLY A 76 -6.62 7.64 -1.12
N LYS A 77 -7.76 8.03 -0.55
CA LYS A 77 -8.22 9.43 -0.50
C LYS A 77 -7.50 10.19 0.63
N ALA A 78 -7.40 11.51 0.49
CA ALA A 78 -6.80 12.35 1.54
C ALA A 78 -7.55 12.25 2.88
N SER A 79 -8.86 11.97 2.83
CA SER A 79 -9.71 11.70 4.00
C SER A 79 -9.30 10.45 4.77
N ASP A 80 -8.69 9.47 4.10
CA ASP A 80 -8.41 8.17 4.69
C ASP A 80 -7.17 8.23 5.60
N ARG A 81 -6.37 9.30 5.50
CA ARG A 81 -5.14 9.54 6.27
C ARG A 81 -4.23 8.32 6.22
N ALA A 82 -4.20 7.63 5.08
CA ALA A 82 -3.41 6.44 4.87
C ALA A 82 -2.20 6.75 3.98
N VAL A 83 -1.10 6.06 4.27
CA VAL A 83 0.19 6.30 3.65
C VAL A 83 0.83 4.96 3.34
N LEU A 84 1.31 4.82 2.12
CA LEU A 84 2.12 3.71 1.67
C LEU A 84 3.58 4.11 1.83
N ILE A 85 4.29 3.36 2.67
CA ILE A 85 5.72 3.49 2.92
C ILE A 85 6.40 2.33 2.20
N ARG A 86 7.26 2.66 1.24
CA ARG A 86 8.07 1.70 0.49
C ARG A 86 9.52 1.83 0.92
N LEU A 87 10.07 0.75 1.46
CA LEU A 87 11.43 0.67 1.96
C LEU A 87 12.26 -0.20 1.01
N PRO A 88 13.31 0.34 0.37
CA PRO A 88 14.23 -0.48 -0.40
C PRO A 88 14.98 -1.43 0.53
N GLN A 89 15.28 -2.64 0.05
CA GLN A 89 16.04 -3.62 0.81
C GLN A 89 17.47 -3.11 1.11
N GLN A 90 17.81 -2.95 2.40
CA GLN A 90 19.18 -2.64 2.86
C GLN A 90 19.82 -3.86 3.53
N GLY A 91 20.21 -4.86 2.72
CA GLY A 91 21.02 -6.01 3.20
C GLY A 91 20.22 -7.27 3.56
N LYS A 92 20.70 -8.01 4.58
CA LYS A 92 20.22 -9.36 4.95
C LYS A 92 18.70 -9.37 5.15
N GLU A 93 18.11 -10.51 4.77
CA GLU A 93 16.70 -10.84 4.96
C GLU A 93 16.33 -10.73 6.44
N SER A 94 15.84 -9.55 6.80
CA SER A 94 15.43 -9.18 8.14
C SER A 94 14.05 -8.56 8.01
N ASP A 95 13.22 -8.70 9.04
CA ASP A 95 11.89 -8.09 9.09
C ASP A 95 12.01 -6.56 9.21
N LEU A 96 12.41 -5.93 8.10
CA LEU A 96 12.57 -4.49 7.94
C LEU A 96 11.26 -3.78 8.22
N ALA A 97 10.17 -4.35 7.73
CA ALA A 97 8.85 -3.78 7.91
C ALA A 97 8.46 -3.78 9.40
N GLY A 98 8.62 -4.90 10.10
CA GLY A 98 8.33 -5.00 11.53
C GLY A 98 9.22 -4.09 12.38
N GLN A 99 10.50 -3.96 12.06
CA GLN A 99 11.41 -3.06 12.77
C GLN A 99 11.03 -1.59 12.60
N VAL A 100 10.71 -1.17 11.37
CA VAL A 100 10.27 0.18 11.09
C VAL A 100 8.95 0.47 11.80
N VAL A 101 7.98 -0.42 11.70
CA VAL A 101 6.69 -0.28 12.40
C VAL A 101 6.88 -0.20 13.92
N ALA A 102 7.74 -1.04 14.50
CA ALA A 102 8.02 -1.01 15.93
C ALA A 102 8.69 0.31 16.36
N LYS A 103 9.63 0.83 15.56
CA LYS A 103 10.24 2.14 15.78
C LYS A 103 9.20 3.26 15.69
N LEU A 104 8.36 3.27 14.65
CA LEU A 104 7.30 4.26 14.51
C LEU A 104 6.29 4.19 15.67
N ASN A 105 5.96 2.99 16.15
CA ASN A 105 5.10 2.83 17.31
C ASN A 105 5.73 3.46 18.55
N HIS A 106 7.04 3.27 18.76
CA HIS A 106 7.76 3.90 19.87
C HIS A 106 7.78 5.44 19.75
N ASP A 107 8.06 5.98 18.56
CA ASP A 107 8.24 7.41 18.34
C ASP A 107 6.91 8.20 18.31
N LEU A 108 5.82 7.57 17.85
CA LEU A 108 4.52 8.22 17.68
C LEU A 108 3.55 7.96 18.84
N ASN A 109 3.78 6.92 19.65
CA ASN A 109 2.93 6.58 20.79
C ASN A 109 3.73 6.64 22.11
N PRO A 110 3.91 7.83 22.73
CA PRO A 110 4.62 7.96 24.00
C PRO A 110 3.94 7.16 25.13
N ASP A 111 2.62 6.99 25.07
CA ASP A 111 1.87 6.16 26.02
C ASP A 111 2.26 4.68 25.97
N SER A 112 2.86 4.20 24.86
CA SER A 112 3.41 2.85 24.75
C SER A 112 4.56 2.62 25.75
N ALA A 113 5.25 3.67 26.18
CA ALA A 113 6.32 3.58 27.19
C ALA A 113 5.78 3.41 28.62
N THR A 114 4.49 3.70 28.86
CA THR A 114 3.85 3.58 30.18
C THR A 114 3.38 2.16 30.51
N GLY A 115 3.65 1.19 29.62
CA GLY A 115 3.21 -0.20 29.76
C GLY A 115 1.73 -0.42 29.41
N LYS A 116 1.03 0.62 28.94
CA LYS A 116 -0.33 0.48 28.39
C LYS A 116 -0.30 -0.21 27.03
N LEU A 117 -1.34 -0.97 26.74
CA LEU A 117 -1.50 -1.67 25.46
C LEU A 117 -2.07 -0.73 24.39
N ASP A 118 -1.44 -0.71 23.22
CA ASP A 118 -1.96 0.02 22.05
C ASP A 118 -3.02 -0.81 21.32
N LEU A 119 -4.28 -0.36 21.36
CA LEU A 119 -5.40 -1.04 20.70
C LEU A 119 -5.38 -0.99 19.17
N ASN A 120 -4.71 0.01 18.59
CA ASN A 120 -4.61 0.17 17.14
C ASN A 120 -3.44 -0.62 16.54
N PHE A 121 -2.41 -0.90 17.34
CA PHE A 121 -1.24 -1.67 16.91
C PHE A 121 -1.31 -3.15 17.29
N GLN A 122 -1.80 -3.48 18.49
CA GLN A 122 -1.74 -4.83 19.03
C GLN A 122 -2.86 -5.75 18.52
N GLY A 123 -2.59 -7.05 18.49
CA GLY A 123 -3.54 -8.06 18.03
C GLY A 123 -4.53 -8.52 19.10
N ARG A 124 -5.45 -9.41 18.68
CA ARG A 124 -6.46 -10.04 19.54
C ARG A 124 -5.86 -10.76 20.75
N ASP A 125 -4.76 -11.48 20.54
CA ASP A 125 -4.18 -12.35 21.57
C ASP A 125 -3.65 -11.53 22.76
N ARG A 126 -2.94 -10.43 22.50
CA ARG A 126 -2.44 -9.53 23.55
C ARG A 126 -3.57 -8.87 24.34
N LEU A 127 -4.66 -8.49 23.68
CA LEU A 127 -5.84 -7.95 24.35
C LEU A 127 -6.52 -9.03 25.21
N THR A 128 -6.59 -10.26 24.70
CA THR A 128 -7.12 -11.42 25.43
C THR A 128 -6.31 -11.67 26.70
N ASP A 129 -4.98 -11.76 26.58
CA ASP A 129 -4.07 -11.96 27.72
C ASP A 129 -4.25 -10.88 28.78
N LEU A 130 -4.35 -9.61 28.36
CA LEU A 130 -4.56 -8.48 29.27
C LEU A 130 -5.86 -8.60 30.05
N LEU A 131 -6.95 -9.01 29.38
CA LEU A 131 -8.26 -9.20 30.00
C LEU A 131 -8.28 -10.41 30.92
N VAL A 132 -7.68 -11.53 30.52
CA VAL A 132 -7.55 -12.73 31.36
C VAL A 132 -6.74 -12.43 32.63
N MET A 133 -5.61 -11.73 32.50
CA MET A 133 -4.77 -11.37 33.65
C MET A 133 -5.44 -10.38 34.60
N SER A 134 -6.31 -9.51 34.09
CA SER A 134 -7.00 -8.49 34.90
C SER A 134 -8.33 -8.99 35.45
N ASP A 135 -8.87 -10.09 34.91
CA ASP A 135 -10.15 -10.72 35.20
C ASP A 135 -11.29 -9.74 35.57
N PRO A 136 -11.65 -8.81 34.66
CA PRO A 136 -12.61 -7.74 34.92
C PRO A 136 -14.00 -8.23 35.36
N ASP A 137 -14.43 -9.39 34.86
CA ASP A 137 -15.75 -9.97 35.11
C ASP A 137 -15.75 -11.11 36.14
N ARG A 138 -14.63 -11.30 36.86
CA ARG A 138 -14.47 -12.33 37.91
C ARG A 138 -14.78 -13.75 37.42
N ARG A 139 -14.31 -14.07 36.22
CA ARG A 139 -14.46 -15.39 35.56
C ARG A 139 -13.30 -16.33 35.86
N GLY A 140 -12.23 -15.83 36.50
CA GLY A 140 -10.98 -16.54 36.74
C GLY A 140 -10.04 -16.51 35.52
N THR A 141 -8.99 -17.32 35.59
CA THR A 141 -7.94 -17.42 34.55
C THR A 141 -7.94 -18.77 33.82
N GLY A 142 -9.01 -19.55 33.97
CA GLY A 142 -9.13 -20.87 33.36
C GLY A 142 -9.40 -20.81 31.85
N PRO A 143 -9.40 -21.98 31.16
CA PRO A 143 -9.63 -22.07 29.71
C PRO A 143 -10.96 -21.44 29.26
N ASP A 144 -12.01 -21.58 30.07
CA ASP A 144 -13.33 -21.00 29.77
C ASP A 144 -13.33 -19.47 29.83
N ALA A 145 -12.59 -18.89 30.79
CA ALA A 145 -12.42 -17.45 30.89
C ALA A 145 -11.60 -16.90 29.72
N HIS A 146 -10.55 -17.63 29.30
CA HIS A 146 -9.78 -17.30 28.12
C HIS A 146 -10.65 -17.30 26.86
N ALA A 147 -11.49 -18.31 26.67
CA ALA A 147 -12.42 -18.36 25.53
C ALA A 147 -13.44 -17.21 25.56
N TYR A 148 -13.91 -16.82 26.74
CA TYR A 148 -14.82 -15.68 26.91
C TYR A 148 -14.15 -14.36 26.53
N TYR A 149 -13.00 -14.03 27.12
CA TYR A 149 -12.29 -12.79 26.82
C TYR A 149 -11.73 -12.76 25.39
N ALA A 150 -11.39 -13.92 24.81
CA ALA A 150 -10.98 -14.01 23.41
C ALA A 150 -12.09 -13.57 22.46
N LYS A 151 -13.36 -13.94 22.74
CA LYS A 151 -14.52 -13.50 21.94
C LYS A 151 -14.73 -11.99 22.04
N VAL A 152 -14.56 -11.41 23.22
CA VAL A 152 -14.68 -9.96 23.40
C VAL A 152 -13.54 -9.22 22.68
N ALA A 153 -12.30 -9.70 22.85
CA ALA A 153 -11.15 -9.15 22.15
C ALA A 153 -11.33 -9.26 20.63
N GLU A 154 -11.86 -10.38 20.13
CA GLU A 154 -12.19 -10.56 18.72
C GLU A 154 -13.23 -9.54 18.23
N ALA A 155 -14.31 -9.33 18.99
CA ALA A 155 -15.32 -8.32 18.65
C ALA A 155 -14.71 -6.90 18.58
N VAL A 156 -13.79 -6.57 19.50
CA VAL A 156 -13.08 -5.29 19.50
C VAL A 156 -12.18 -5.18 18.27
N ILE A 157 -11.37 -6.19 17.96
CA ILE A 157 -10.48 -6.16 16.80
C ILE A 157 -11.27 -6.13 15.49
N ASN A 158 -12.37 -6.86 15.38
CA ASN A 158 -13.26 -6.79 14.23
C ASN A 158 -13.83 -5.39 14.05
N LYS A 159 -14.24 -4.74 15.15
CA LYS A 159 -14.70 -3.34 15.09
C LYS A 159 -13.61 -2.38 14.63
N ARG A 160 -12.36 -2.59 15.06
CA ARG A 160 -11.20 -1.84 14.56
C ARG A 160 -11.04 -2.03 13.05
N SER A 161 -11.14 -3.26 12.56
CA SER A 161 -11.01 -3.58 11.14
C SER A 161 -12.09 -2.90 10.29
N GLU A 162 -13.33 -2.82 10.78
CA GLU A 162 -14.42 -2.08 10.11
C GLU A 162 -14.14 -0.57 10.02
N LEU A 163 -13.65 0.04 11.10
CA LEU A 163 -13.36 1.48 11.15
C LEU A 163 -12.00 1.83 10.51
N GLY A 164 -11.14 0.83 10.33
CA GLY A 164 -9.73 0.93 9.99
C GLY A 164 -8.83 1.29 11.17
N LEU A 165 -9.31 2.05 12.16
CA LEU A 165 -8.64 2.30 13.45
C LEU A 165 -9.64 2.90 14.46
N PHE A 166 -9.32 2.81 15.75
CA PHE A 166 -10.03 3.53 16.81
C PHE A 166 -9.50 4.95 16.95
N THR A 167 -10.42 5.91 16.88
CA THR A 167 -10.10 7.34 17.09
C THR A 167 -10.25 7.77 18.53
N ASN A 168 -11.08 7.06 19.29
CA ASN A 168 -11.38 7.38 20.67
C ASN A 168 -11.79 6.11 21.44
N MET A 169 -11.80 6.21 22.77
CA MET A 169 -12.12 5.08 23.64
C MET A 169 -13.61 4.71 23.62
N GLN A 170 -14.48 5.66 23.30
CA GLN A 170 -15.92 5.42 23.22
C GLN A 170 -16.23 4.35 22.17
N GLN A 171 -15.56 4.40 21.00
CA GLN A 171 -15.69 3.40 19.95
C GLN A 171 -15.34 1.98 20.41
N VAL A 172 -14.41 1.85 21.36
CA VAL A 172 -13.99 0.56 21.92
C VAL A 172 -15.00 0.08 22.95
N THR A 173 -15.45 0.97 23.84
CA THR A 173 -16.40 0.62 24.90
C THR A 173 -17.82 0.36 24.41
N SER A 174 -18.17 0.85 23.22
CA SER A 174 -19.47 0.59 22.59
C SER A 174 -19.53 -0.75 21.85
N VAL A 175 -18.44 -1.53 21.82
CA VAL A 175 -18.42 -2.84 21.18
C VAL A 175 -19.33 -3.82 21.93
N PRO A 176 -20.22 -4.55 21.23
CA PRO A 176 -21.04 -5.59 21.86
C PRO A 176 -20.19 -6.62 22.60
N GLY A 177 -20.55 -6.93 23.85
CA GLY A 177 -19.81 -7.86 24.70
C GLY A 177 -18.77 -7.19 25.62
N VAL A 178 -18.47 -5.91 25.43
CA VAL A 178 -17.68 -5.13 26.40
C VAL A 178 -18.57 -4.76 27.57
N THR A 179 -18.39 -5.46 28.70
CA THR A 179 -19.06 -5.15 29.97
C THR A 179 -18.48 -3.90 30.62
N THR A 180 -19.12 -3.38 31.66
CA THR A 180 -18.58 -2.25 32.44
C THR A 180 -17.23 -2.58 33.08
N GLY A 181 -17.00 -3.83 33.49
CA GLY A 181 -15.71 -4.29 34.02
C GLY A 181 -14.62 -4.25 32.95
N ILE A 182 -14.90 -4.82 31.77
CA ILE A 182 -13.98 -4.83 30.64
C ILE A 182 -13.69 -3.40 30.19
N ALA A 183 -14.71 -2.55 30.05
CA ALA A 183 -14.55 -1.15 29.67
C ALA A 183 -13.58 -0.41 30.60
N ARG A 184 -13.68 -0.65 31.92
CA ARG A 184 -12.78 -0.04 32.91
C ARG A 184 -11.34 -0.48 32.72
N VAL A 185 -11.09 -1.79 32.60
CA VAL A 185 -9.73 -2.34 32.39
C VAL A 185 -9.13 -1.81 31.08
N ILE A 186 -9.93 -1.77 30.01
CA ILE A 186 -9.51 -1.23 28.73
C ILE A 186 -9.16 0.25 28.88
N GLN A 187 -10.00 1.08 29.50
CA GLN A 187 -9.71 2.51 29.70
C GLN A 187 -8.47 2.77 30.57
N GLU A 188 -8.21 1.92 31.56
CA GLU A 188 -7.10 2.08 32.49
C GLU A 188 -5.77 1.62 31.89
N LYS A 189 -5.76 0.44 31.24
CA LYS A 189 -4.55 -0.25 30.78
C LYS A 189 -4.28 -0.16 29.28
N THR A 190 -5.15 0.47 28.50
CA THR A 190 -5.00 0.56 27.05
C THR A 190 -5.21 1.98 26.54
N PHE A 191 -4.80 2.24 25.31
CA PHE A 191 -5.04 3.51 24.61
C PHE A 191 -5.21 3.27 23.10
N PRO A 192 -5.90 4.16 22.38
CA PRO A 192 -5.98 4.10 20.93
C PRO A 192 -4.71 4.73 20.32
N GLY A 193 -3.84 3.93 19.72
CA GLY A 193 -2.61 4.39 19.09
C GLY A 193 -2.80 5.38 17.94
N ALA A 194 -1.72 6.07 17.58
CA ALA A 194 -1.69 7.08 16.53
C ALA A 194 -1.91 6.51 15.12
N PHE A 195 -1.63 5.22 14.91
CA PHE A 195 -1.80 4.56 13.62
C PHE A 195 -2.21 3.09 13.76
N ASN A 196 -2.73 2.52 12.68
CA ASN A 196 -2.92 1.09 12.49
C ASN A 196 -2.19 0.62 11.23
N VAL A 197 -1.64 -0.59 11.26
CA VAL A 197 -1.02 -1.25 10.10
C VAL A 197 -2.13 -1.95 9.32
N LEU A 198 -2.43 -1.46 8.11
CA LEU A 198 -3.46 -2.07 7.26
C LEU A 198 -2.91 -3.24 6.44
N ASN A 199 -1.70 -3.07 5.90
CA ASN A 199 -1.02 -4.09 5.12
C ASN A 199 0.47 -4.00 5.34
N GLN A 200 1.14 -5.15 5.36
CA GLN A 200 2.58 -5.27 5.46
C GLN A 200 3.04 -6.41 4.57
N GLU A 201 3.85 -6.09 3.57
CA GLU A 201 4.41 -7.06 2.64
C GLU A 201 5.92 -6.88 2.59
N THR A 202 6.64 -7.99 2.49
CA THR A 202 8.09 -7.96 2.32
C THR A 202 8.46 -8.94 1.23
N VAL A 203 9.22 -8.45 0.25
CA VAL A 203 9.67 -9.22 -0.91
C VAL A 203 11.18 -9.38 -0.80
N GLY A 204 11.63 -10.63 -0.72
CA GLY A 204 13.06 -10.94 -0.69
C GLY A 204 13.75 -10.56 -2.02
N PRO A 205 15.03 -10.15 -2.00
CA PRO A 205 15.74 -9.70 -3.20
C PRO A 205 15.95 -10.80 -4.24
N GLN A 206 16.00 -12.07 -3.82
CA GLN A 206 16.09 -13.20 -4.74
C GLN A 206 14.78 -13.39 -5.52
N VAL A 207 13.65 -13.39 -4.81
CA VAL A 207 12.31 -13.48 -5.42
C VAL A 207 12.04 -12.28 -6.31
N GLY A 208 12.40 -11.06 -5.87
CA GLY A 208 12.26 -9.85 -6.69
C GLY A 208 13.02 -9.93 -8.01
N ARG A 209 14.29 -10.37 -8.00
CA ARG A 209 15.09 -10.57 -9.23
C ARG A 209 14.52 -11.66 -10.14
N GLU A 210 14.02 -12.74 -9.57
CA GLU A 210 13.39 -13.82 -10.35
C GLU A 210 12.10 -13.32 -11.01
N LEU A 211 11.25 -12.61 -10.26
CA LEU A 211 10.04 -11.96 -10.79
C LEU A 211 10.37 -10.95 -11.87
N GLN A 212 11.42 -10.15 -11.68
CA GLN A 212 11.91 -9.18 -12.66
C GLN A 212 12.31 -9.88 -13.97
N GLN A 213 13.12 -10.93 -13.91
CA GLN A 213 13.54 -11.67 -15.11
C GLN A 213 12.35 -12.33 -15.81
N LYS A 214 11.45 -12.96 -15.06
CA LYS A 214 10.23 -13.59 -15.61
C LYS A 214 9.33 -12.55 -16.26
N ALA A 215 9.14 -11.39 -15.64
CA ALA A 215 8.33 -10.31 -16.20
C ALA A 215 8.95 -9.76 -17.49
N ILE A 216 10.26 -9.53 -17.53
CA ILE A 216 10.97 -9.08 -18.74
C ILE A 216 10.78 -10.09 -19.88
N TRP A 217 11.03 -11.38 -19.62
CA TRP A 217 10.84 -12.42 -20.63
C TRP A 217 9.38 -12.55 -21.07
N ALA A 218 8.43 -12.46 -20.15
CA ALA A 218 7.00 -12.51 -20.46
C ALA A 218 6.59 -11.35 -21.38
N VAL A 219 7.04 -10.12 -21.09
CA VAL A 219 6.75 -8.94 -21.92
C VAL A 219 7.37 -9.09 -23.31
N ILE A 220 8.65 -9.50 -23.40
CA ILE A 220 9.33 -9.68 -24.69
C ILE A 220 8.64 -10.76 -25.53
N LEU A 221 8.41 -11.95 -24.95
CA LEU A 221 7.78 -13.06 -25.67
C LEU A 221 6.34 -12.74 -26.06
N SER A 222 5.57 -12.09 -25.19
CA SER A 222 4.20 -11.63 -25.49
C SER A 222 4.19 -10.64 -26.65
N THR A 223 5.08 -9.64 -26.61
CA THR A 223 5.19 -8.60 -27.65
C THR A 223 5.58 -9.22 -28.99
N LEU A 224 6.55 -10.14 -28.99
CA LEU A 224 6.96 -10.86 -30.20
C LEU A 224 5.84 -11.75 -30.74
N ALA A 225 5.16 -12.52 -29.89
CA ALA A 225 4.06 -13.39 -30.31
C ALA A 225 2.90 -12.59 -30.93
N MET A 226 2.55 -11.44 -30.33
CA MET A 226 1.54 -10.54 -30.88
C MET A 226 2.01 -9.92 -32.21
N GLY A 227 3.28 -9.51 -32.31
CA GLY A 227 3.87 -9.00 -33.55
C GLY A 227 3.82 -10.02 -34.68
N ILE A 228 4.19 -11.28 -34.39
CA ILE A 228 4.12 -12.40 -35.35
C ILE A 228 2.67 -12.65 -35.77
N TYR A 229 1.74 -12.64 -34.82
CA TYR A 229 0.31 -12.80 -35.13
C TYR A 229 -0.18 -11.72 -36.10
N LEU A 230 0.10 -10.43 -35.82
CA LEU A 230 -0.29 -9.34 -36.71
C LEU A 230 0.35 -9.49 -38.10
N TRP A 231 1.61 -9.91 -38.15
CA TRP A 231 2.30 -10.15 -39.42
C TRP A 231 1.66 -11.25 -40.25
N LEU A 232 1.23 -12.36 -39.64
CA LEU A 232 0.53 -13.46 -40.32
C LEU A 232 -0.94 -13.14 -40.62
N ARG A 233 -1.58 -12.31 -39.79
CA ARG A 233 -3.01 -12.01 -39.86
C ARG A 233 -3.35 -11.11 -41.04
N PHE A 234 -2.48 -10.17 -41.42
CA PHE A 234 -2.74 -9.18 -42.46
C PHE A 234 -2.11 -9.56 -43.80
N ARG A 235 -2.89 -9.40 -44.88
CA ARG A 235 -2.49 -9.72 -46.26
C ARG A 235 -1.34 -8.84 -46.79
N SER A 236 -1.13 -7.66 -46.20
CA SER A 236 0.00 -6.78 -46.53
C SER A 236 0.85 -6.53 -45.27
N PRO A 237 2.15 -6.85 -45.29
CA PRO A 237 3.04 -6.71 -44.14
C PRO A 237 3.25 -5.25 -43.71
N MET A 238 2.99 -4.29 -44.61
CA MET A 238 3.16 -2.87 -44.33
C MET A 238 2.17 -2.35 -43.25
N PHE A 239 0.95 -2.91 -43.19
CA PHE A 239 -0.03 -2.53 -42.16
C PHE A 239 0.34 -3.06 -40.78
N GLY A 240 0.93 -4.26 -40.70
CA GLY A 240 1.41 -4.83 -39.44
C GLY A 240 2.57 -4.02 -38.86
N VAL A 241 3.56 -3.66 -39.69
CA VAL A 241 4.69 -2.83 -39.28
C VAL A 241 4.22 -1.44 -38.84
N ALA A 242 3.30 -0.81 -39.58
CA ALA A 242 2.73 0.48 -39.19
C ALA A 242 2.01 0.42 -37.83
N ALA A 243 1.23 -0.63 -37.57
CA ALA A 243 0.54 -0.82 -36.29
C ALA A 243 1.53 -1.00 -35.11
N VAL A 244 2.58 -1.79 -35.30
CA VAL A 244 3.62 -1.99 -34.27
C VAL A 244 4.33 -0.67 -33.95
N VAL A 245 4.69 0.12 -34.98
CA VAL A 245 5.32 1.43 -34.80
C VAL A 245 4.40 2.38 -34.02
N CYS A 246 3.10 2.42 -34.32
CA CYS A 246 2.14 3.23 -33.55
C CYS A 246 2.05 2.79 -32.10
N ILE A 247 2.02 1.48 -31.80
CA ILE A 247 1.98 0.99 -30.42
C ILE A 247 3.26 1.36 -29.67
N ILE A 248 4.43 1.19 -30.29
CA ILE A 248 5.70 1.60 -29.68
C ILE A 248 5.70 3.09 -29.38
N HIS A 249 5.23 3.92 -30.32
CA HIS A 249 5.10 5.36 -30.12
C HIS A 249 4.20 5.69 -28.92
N ASP A 250 3.00 5.12 -28.84
CA ASP A 250 2.04 5.43 -27.77
C ASP A 250 2.56 4.98 -26.40
N VAL A 251 3.24 3.83 -26.35
CA VAL A 251 3.92 3.36 -25.13
C VAL A 251 5.03 4.32 -24.72
N LEU A 252 5.87 4.77 -25.65
CA LEU A 252 6.95 5.73 -25.34
C LEU A 252 6.44 7.12 -24.93
N VAL A 253 5.25 7.55 -25.38
CA VAL A 253 4.64 8.81 -24.94
C VAL A 253 4.08 8.71 -23.51
N SER A 254 3.63 7.51 -23.11
CA SER A 254 3.01 7.28 -21.79
C SER A 254 4.00 6.96 -20.67
N LEU A 255 5.20 6.46 -21.01
CA LEU A 255 6.31 6.22 -20.09
C LEU A 255 7.07 7.52 -19.75
#